data_AF-A0A1H9WWV2-F1
#
_entry.id   AF-A0A1H9WWV2-F1
#
_cell.length_a   1.000
_cell.length_b   1.000
_cell.length_c   1.000
_cell.angle_alpha   90.00
_cell.angle_beta   90.00
_cell.angle_gamma   90.00
#
_symmetry.space_group_name_H-M   'P 1'
#
loop_
_entity.id
_entity.type
_entity.pdbx_description
1 polymer ?
#
loop_
_entity_poly.entity_id
_entity_poly.type
_entity_poly.pdbx_seq_one_letter_code
_entity_poly.pdbx_strand_id
1 'polypeptide(L)'
;MATDKDDALIDAAFATVRASDPPPSDDLVARILADADATQAAQHSASRQRSLGGGWRGLLGVIGGWRGASGLVAASLVGLAIGAALPASLSAVVPGAVAASYDLTDLGPSYEIVAEATE
;
A
#
# COMPACT_ATOMS: atom_id res chain seq x y z
N MET A 1 23.04 9.67 6.71
CA MET A 1 22.52 10.80 5.91
C MET A 1 23.54 11.02 4.81
N ALA A 2 23.23 10.64 3.57
CA ALA A 2 24.10 10.91 2.44
C ALA A 2 24.14 12.44 2.23
N THR A 3 25.31 12.97 1.91
CA THR A 3 25.51 14.41 1.72
C THR A 3 25.24 14.77 0.25
N ASP A 4 24.81 16.00 -0.02
CA ASP A 4 24.56 16.51 -1.40
C ASP A 4 25.76 16.30 -2.36
N LYS A 5 26.99 16.35 -1.81
CA LYS A 5 28.21 15.99 -2.55
C LYS A 5 28.29 14.52 -2.92
N ASP A 6 27.82 13.62 -2.06
CA ASP A 6 27.85 12.18 -2.32
C ASP A 6 26.88 11.83 -3.45
N ASP A 7 25.69 12.43 -3.45
CA ASP A 7 24.69 12.24 -4.51
C ASP A 7 25.23 12.73 -5.87
N ALA A 8 25.85 13.92 -5.91
CA ALA A 8 26.46 14.45 -7.13
C ALA A 8 27.60 13.56 -7.67
N LEU A 9 28.39 12.93 -6.79
CA LEU A 9 29.45 11.99 -7.19
C LEU A 9 28.87 10.69 -7.74
N ILE A 10 27.80 10.17 -7.14
CA ILE A 10 27.09 8.97 -7.62
C ILE A 10 26.45 9.23 -8.98
N ASP A 11 25.81 10.38 -9.17
CA ASP A 11 25.23 10.77 -10.45
C ASP A 11 26.28 10.89 -11.55
N ALA A 12 27.43 11.48 -11.25
CA ALA A 12 28.55 11.55 -12.19
C ALA A 12 29.06 10.13 -12.54
N ALA A 13 29.17 9.23 -11.56
CA ALA A 13 29.56 7.84 -11.80
C ALA A 13 28.55 7.11 -12.71
N PHE A 14 27.25 7.25 -12.47
CA PHE A 14 26.23 6.65 -13.33
C PHE A 14 26.21 7.23 -14.74
N ALA A 15 26.46 8.53 -14.89
CA ALA A 15 26.56 9.17 -16.21
C ALA A 15 27.70 8.56 -17.04
N THR A 16 28.85 8.26 -16.42
CA THR A 16 29.98 7.62 -17.12
C THR A 16 29.68 6.18 -17.57
N VAL A 17 28.98 5.41 -16.73
CA VAL A 17 28.59 4.03 -17.06
C VAL A 17 27.56 4.03 -18.18
N ARG A 18 26.55 4.91 -18.13
CA ARG A 18 25.51 5.01 -19.16
C ARG A 18 26.07 5.40 -20.53
N ALA A 19 27.14 6.20 -20.59
CA ALA A 19 27.80 6.56 -21.84
C ALA A 19 28.49 5.37 -22.53
N SER A 20 28.76 4.30 -21.78
CA SER A 20 29.55 3.15 -22.22
C SER A 20 28.72 1.87 -22.21
N ASP A 21 27.44 1.94 -22.60
CA ASP A 21 26.48 0.82 -22.51
C ASP A 21 26.45 0.00 -23.82
N PRO A 22 27.34 -1.01 -23.99
CA PRO A 22 27.26 -1.89 -25.15
C PRO A 22 26.00 -2.75 -25.06
N PRO A 23 25.35 -3.05 -26.20
CA PRO A 23 24.23 -3.98 -26.18
C PRO A 23 24.68 -5.34 -25.64
N PRO A 24 23.83 -6.03 -24.83
CA PRO A 24 24.12 -7.37 -24.35
C PRO A 24 24.24 -8.33 -25.54
N SER A 25 25.03 -9.40 -25.39
CA SER A 25 25.16 -10.39 -26.45
C SER A 25 23.86 -11.17 -26.64
N ASP A 26 23.56 -11.54 -27.89
CA ASP A 26 22.35 -12.30 -28.22
C ASP A 26 22.28 -13.64 -27.46
N ASP A 27 23.41 -14.30 -27.24
CA ASP A 27 23.49 -15.55 -26.45
C ASP A 27 23.10 -15.32 -24.98
N LEU A 28 23.51 -14.20 -24.38
CA LEU A 28 23.11 -13.85 -23.02
C LEU A 28 21.60 -13.60 -22.94
N VAL A 29 21.06 -12.83 -23.90
CA VAL A 29 19.62 -12.54 -23.97
C VAL A 29 18.82 -13.82 -24.13
N ALA A 30 19.25 -14.73 -25.03
CA ALA A 30 18.59 -16.01 -25.24
C ALA A 30 18.55 -16.87 -23.96
N ARG A 31 19.64 -16.89 -23.18
CA ARG A 31 19.69 -17.60 -21.90
C ARG A 31 18.79 -16.97 -20.83
N ILE A 32 18.78 -15.65 -20.73
CA ILE A 32 17.88 -14.92 -19.81
C ILE A 32 16.43 -15.22 -20.15
N LEU A 33 16.07 -15.21 -21.43
CA LEU A 33 14.70 -15.51 -21.86
C LEU A 33 14.32 -16.97 -21.57
N ALA A 34 15.23 -17.92 -21.81
CA ALA A 34 14.99 -19.33 -21.47
C ALA A 34 14.80 -19.55 -19.96
N ASP A 35 15.59 -18.87 -19.12
CA ASP A 35 15.45 -18.92 -17.66
C ASP A 35 14.17 -18.24 -17.18
N ALA A 36 13.82 -17.10 -17.77
CA ALA A 36 12.57 -16.41 -17.51
C ALA A 36 11.36 -17.29 -17.86
N ASP A 37 11.38 -17.97 -19.01
CA ASP A 37 10.33 -18.90 -19.42
C ASP A 37 10.20 -20.08 -18.45
N ALA A 38 11.32 -20.67 -18.02
CA ALA A 38 11.32 -21.74 -17.03
C ALA A 38 10.73 -21.28 -15.68
N THR A 39 11.13 -20.09 -15.22
CA THR A 39 10.65 -19.48 -13.97
C THR A 39 9.16 -19.13 -14.07
N GLN A 40 8.73 -18.54 -15.18
CA GLN A 40 7.33 -18.22 -15.42
C GLN A 40 6.48 -19.48 -15.46
N ALA A 41 6.92 -20.54 -16.15
CA ALA A 41 6.21 -21.81 -16.19
C ALA A 41 6.06 -22.42 -14.78
N ALA A 42 7.11 -22.37 -13.96
CA ALA A 42 7.08 -22.84 -12.58
C ALA A 42 6.14 -22.02 -11.67
N GLN A 43 6.08 -20.69 -11.86
CA GLN A 43 5.15 -19.84 -11.12
C GLN A 43 3.68 -20.05 -11.56
N HIS A 44 3.45 -20.23 -12.86
CA HIS A 44 2.12 -20.53 -13.39
C HIS A 44 1.60 -21.88 -12.89
N SER A 45 2.44 -22.91 -12.82
CA SER A 45 2.05 -24.21 -12.27
C SER A 45 1.72 -24.12 -10.77
N ALA A 46 2.51 -23.35 -9.99
CA ALA A 46 2.23 -23.08 -8.58
C ALA A 46 0.90 -22.31 -8.37
N SER A 47 0.56 -21.38 -9.27
CA SER A 47 -0.72 -20.64 -9.23
C SER A 47 -1.92 -21.55 -9.54
N ARG A 48 -1.77 -22.48 -10.50
CA ARG A 48 -2.83 -23.40 -10.93
C ARG A 48 -3.13 -24.47 -9.87
N GLN A 49 -2.15 -24.80 -9.03
CA GLN A 49 -2.32 -25.71 -7.89
C GLN A 49 -2.92 -25.06 -6.64
N ARG A 50 -3.05 -23.73 -6.58
CA ARG A 50 -3.76 -23.10 -5.47
C ARG A 50 -5.25 -23.20 -5.78
N SER A 51 -5.90 -24.26 -5.30
CA SER A 51 -7.35 -24.30 -5.28
C SER A 51 -7.83 -23.00 -4.64
N LEU A 52 -8.81 -22.34 -5.28
CA LEU A 52 -9.51 -21.21 -4.67
C LEU A 52 -10.23 -21.77 -3.44
N GLY A 53 -9.52 -21.86 -2.32
CA GLY A 53 -10.10 -22.26 -1.06
C GLY A 53 -11.28 -21.34 -0.78
N GLY A 54 -12.46 -21.93 -0.54
CA GLY A 54 -13.68 -21.17 -0.32
C GLY A 54 -13.54 -20.16 0.83
N GLY A 55 -14.24 -19.03 0.73
CA GLY A 55 -14.27 -17.97 1.74
C GLY A 55 -13.32 -16.80 1.48
N TRP A 56 -12.99 -16.06 2.54
CA TRP A 56 -12.20 -14.81 2.48
C TRP A 56 -10.82 -14.96 1.84
N ARG A 57 -10.17 -16.13 2.01
CA ARG A 57 -8.88 -16.46 1.40
C ARG A 57 -8.96 -16.60 -0.12
N GLY A 58 -10.07 -17.11 -0.65
CA GLY A 58 -10.33 -17.16 -2.09
C GLY A 58 -10.54 -15.76 -2.67
N LEU A 59 -11.26 -14.90 -1.96
CA LEU A 59 -11.47 -13.49 -2.37
C LEU A 59 -10.15 -12.73 -2.45
N LEU A 60 -9.27 -12.89 -1.46
CA LEU A 60 -7.91 -12.35 -1.49
C LEU A 60 -7.10 -12.92 -2.66
N GLY A 61 -7.27 -14.21 -2.99
CA GLY A 61 -6.65 -14.84 -4.16
C GLY A 61 -7.05 -14.17 -5.49
N VAL A 62 -8.32 -13.81 -5.65
CA VAL A 62 -8.85 -13.14 -6.87
C VAL A 62 -8.22 -11.77 -7.07
N ILE A 63 -7.98 -11.01 -6.00
CA ILE A 63 -7.37 -9.66 -6.08
C ILE A 63 -5.83 -9.68 -6.15
N GLY A 64 -5.18 -10.85 -6.26
CA GLY A 64 -3.72 -10.98 -6.35
C GLY A 64 -3.02 -11.37 -5.03
N GLY A 65 -3.77 -11.96 -4.10
CA GLY A 65 -3.28 -12.46 -2.82
C GLY A 65 -2.77 -11.34 -1.92
N TRP A 66 -1.62 -11.57 -1.29
CA TRP A 66 -0.98 -10.58 -0.40
C TRP A 66 -0.62 -9.27 -1.11
N ARG A 67 -0.23 -9.32 -2.40
CA ARG A 67 0.03 -8.11 -3.19
C ARG A 67 -1.25 -7.31 -3.39
N GLY A 68 -2.34 -7.98 -3.75
CA GLY A 68 -3.68 -7.39 -3.81
C GLY A 68 -4.11 -6.74 -2.51
N ALA A 69 -3.92 -7.45 -1.39
CA ALA A 69 -4.25 -6.95 -0.06
C ALA A 69 -3.48 -5.66 0.28
N SER A 70 -2.18 -5.60 -0.04
CA SER A 70 -1.37 -4.40 0.19
C SER A 70 -1.87 -3.19 -0.61
N GLY A 71 -2.30 -3.40 -1.86
CA GLY A 71 -2.91 -2.37 -2.69
C GLY A 71 -4.24 -1.87 -2.12
N LEU A 72 -5.08 -2.77 -1.58
CA LEU A 72 -6.36 -2.42 -0.98
C LEU A 72 -6.19 -1.58 0.31
N VAL A 73 -5.19 -1.92 1.13
CA VAL A 73 -4.82 -1.10 2.30
C VAL A 73 -4.34 0.27 1.87
N ALA A 74 -3.44 0.35 0.89
CA ALA A 74 -2.96 1.63 0.37
C ALA A 74 -4.10 2.48 -0.22
N ALA A 75 -5.01 1.89 -1.00
CA ALA A 75 -6.17 2.56 -1.56
C ALA A 75 -7.11 3.10 -0.47
N SER A 76 -7.30 2.34 0.61
CA SER A 76 -8.09 2.78 1.77
C SER A 76 -7.47 4.01 2.45
N LEU A 77 -6.15 4.00 2.67
CA LEU A 77 -5.44 5.14 3.26
C LEU A 77 -5.50 6.37 2.35
N VAL A 78 -5.34 6.19 1.04
CA VAL A 78 -5.48 7.27 0.05
C VAL A 78 -6.90 7.82 0.03
N GLY A 79 -7.92 6.96 0.05
CA GLY A 79 -9.32 7.39 0.14
C GLY A 79 -9.60 8.19 1.41
N LEU A 80 -9.02 7.80 2.54
CA LEU A 80 -9.12 8.52 3.81
C LEU A 80 -8.40 9.87 3.76
N ALA A 81 -7.20 9.93 3.17
CA ALA A 81 -6.47 11.18 2.96
C ALA A 81 -7.26 12.16 2.06
N ILE A 82 -7.87 11.65 0.98
CA ILE A 82 -8.72 12.45 0.09
C ILE A 82 -9.98 12.92 0.82
N GLY A 83 -10.65 12.05 1.59
CA GLY A 83 -11.87 12.38 2.32
C GLY A 83 -11.66 13.35 3.48
N ALA A 84 -10.53 13.26 4.19
CA ALA A 84 -10.18 14.16 5.29
C ALA A 84 -9.85 15.58 4.80
N ALA A 85 -9.40 15.73 3.56
CA ALA A 85 -9.12 17.01 2.93
C ALA A 85 -10.41 17.67 2.38
N LEU A 86 -11.49 17.72 3.17
CA LEU A 86 -12.70 18.44 2.81
C LEU A 86 -12.34 19.91 2.52
N PRO A 87 -12.48 20.41 1.27
CA PRO A 87 -12.29 21.82 0.99
C PRO A 87 -13.31 22.63 1.78
N ALA A 88 -12.90 23.81 2.28
CA ALA A 88 -13.73 24.71 3.10
C ALA A 88 -15.06 25.13 2.43
N SER A 89 -15.20 24.91 1.11
CA SER A 89 -16.43 25.13 0.35
C SER A 89 -17.49 24.04 0.56
N LEU A 90 -17.11 22.80 0.92
CA LEU A 90 -18.05 21.70 1.18
C LEU A 90 -18.62 21.71 2.61
N SER A 91 -17.91 22.29 3.58
CA SER A 91 -18.40 22.45 4.96
C SER A 91 -19.58 23.43 5.07
N ALA A 92 -19.76 24.33 4.11
CA ALA A 92 -20.89 25.24 4.04
C ALA A 92 -22.17 24.59 3.48
N VAL A 93 -22.05 23.48 2.75
CA VAL A 93 -23.17 22.81 2.04
C VAL A 93 -23.69 21.58 2.77
N VAL A 94 -22.89 20.99 3.68
CA VAL A 94 -23.28 19.82 4.49
C VAL A 94 -23.44 20.23 5.96
N PRO A 95 -24.65 20.63 6.40
CA PRO A 95 -24.93 20.85 7.81
C PRO A 95 -24.64 19.56 8.59
N GLY A 96 -23.66 19.58 9.48
CA GLY A 96 -23.30 18.44 10.34
C GLY A 96 -22.06 17.65 9.93
N ALA A 97 -21.39 17.94 8.80
CA ALA A 97 -20.18 17.22 8.39
C ALA A 97 -18.97 17.39 9.33
N VAL A 98 -19.00 18.41 10.22
CA VAL A 98 -17.93 18.68 11.20
C VAL A 98 -18.37 18.48 12.66
N ALA A 99 -19.62 18.06 12.91
CA ALA A 99 -20.16 17.94 14.26
C ALA A 99 -20.08 16.50 14.82
N ALA A 100 -18.91 15.87 14.66
CA ALA A 100 -18.46 14.85 15.59
C ALA A 100 -17.39 15.44 16.52
N SER A 101 -17.60 16.69 16.95
CA SER A 101 -17.08 17.15 18.23
C SER A 101 -17.87 16.39 19.31
N TYR A 102 -17.46 15.15 19.57
CA TYR A 102 -17.90 14.44 20.77
C TYR A 102 -17.39 15.25 21.96
N ASP A 103 -18.28 16.06 22.52
CA ASP A 103 -17.99 16.75 23.76
C ASP A 103 -17.90 15.69 24.85
N LEU A 104 -16.75 15.59 25.54
CA LEU A 104 -16.55 14.61 26.62
C LEU A 104 -17.58 14.76 27.76
N THR A 105 -18.27 15.90 27.80
CA THR A 105 -19.38 16.21 28.70
C THR A 105 -20.67 15.42 28.39
N ASP A 106 -20.84 14.89 27.17
CA ASP A 106 -22.01 14.08 26.75
C ASP A 106 -21.85 12.57 27.10
N LEU A 107 -20.73 12.20 27.75
CA LEU A 107 -20.47 10.86 28.30
C LEU A 107 -20.76 10.76 29.82
N GLY A 108 -21.25 11.81 30.47
CA GLY A 108 -21.77 11.74 31.85
C GLY A 108 -23.25 11.32 31.83
N PRO A 109 -23.65 10.21 32.47
CA PRO A 109 -23.57 10.03 33.93
C PRO A 109 -23.11 8.62 34.38
N SER A 110 -22.60 7.77 33.49
CA SER A 110 -22.42 6.34 33.79
C SER A 110 -21.24 5.99 34.71
N TYR A 111 -20.39 6.95 35.07
CA TYR A 111 -19.30 6.74 36.03
C TYR A 111 -19.65 7.13 37.47
N GLU A 112 -20.74 7.88 37.70
CA GLU A 112 -21.15 8.25 39.06
C GLU A 112 -21.86 7.09 39.79
N ILE A 113 -22.47 6.15 39.04
CA ILE A 113 -23.17 4.99 39.62
C ILE A 113 -22.21 3.98 40.27
N VAL A 114 -20.91 3.96 39.91
CA VAL A 114 -19.94 3.03 40.50
C VAL A 114 -19.33 3.58 41.80
N ALA A 115 -19.42 4.89 42.04
CA ALA A 115 -18.87 5.52 43.25
C ALA A 115 -19.81 5.41 44.47
N GLU A 116 -21.11 5.15 44.26
CA GLU A 116 -22.13 5.15 45.34
C GLU A 116 -22.55 3.74 45.80
N ALA A 117 -21.79 2.70 45.46
CA ALA A 117 -22.05 1.32 45.90
C ALA A 117 -21.10 0.84 47.02
N THR A 118 -20.29 1.73 47.61
CA THR A 118 -19.31 1.39 48.65
C THR A 118 -19.36 2.28 49.89
N GLU A 119 -20.56 2.57 50.39
CA GLU A 119 -20.76 2.86 51.83
C GLU A 119 -22.01 2.16 52.37
#